data_AF-A0A968H8Q0-F1
#
_entry.id   AF-A0A968H8Q0-F1
#
_cell.length_a   1.000
_cell.length_b   1.000
_cell.length_c   1.000
_cell.angle_alpha   90.00
_cell.angle_beta   90.00
_cell.angle_gamma   90.00
#
_symmetry.space_group_name_H-M   'P 1'
#
loop_
_entity.id
_entity.type
_entity.pdbx_description
1 polymer ?
#
loop_
_entity_poly.entity_id
_entity_poly.type
_entity_poly.pdbx_seq_one_letter_code
_entity_poly.pdbx_strand_id
1 'polypeptide(L)'
;MPGLFDNQTCQYVNLPEIEQGDWYLDQGRQLYIIPLDGDSYGPDDDVMDALEAAYRVDGLLSDCNRERLGLQLVLPILKRFCPKRGYYVA
;
A
#
# COMPACT_ATOMS: atom_id res chain seq x y z
N MET A 1 -9.62 -2.99 2.24
CA MET A 1 -8.96 -3.90 1.27
C MET A 1 -8.45 -3.04 0.15
N PRO A 2 -7.12 -2.91 -0.03
CA PRO A 2 -6.55 -1.98 -0.99
C PRO A 2 -6.52 -2.55 -2.41
N GLY A 3 -6.68 -1.67 -3.40
CA GLY A 3 -6.53 -1.97 -4.83
C GLY A 3 -7.67 -1.45 -5.70
N LEU A 4 -7.40 -1.31 -7.00
CA LEU A 4 -8.37 -0.90 -8.00
C LEU A 4 -9.42 -1.99 -8.21
N PHE A 5 -10.69 -1.63 -8.14
CA PHE A 5 -11.82 -2.52 -8.35
C PHE A 5 -12.54 -2.19 -9.66
N ASP A 6 -12.67 -3.19 -10.53
CA ASP A 6 -13.43 -3.09 -11.76
C ASP A 6 -14.89 -3.50 -11.52
N ASN A 7 -15.77 -2.51 -11.61
CA ASN A 7 -17.21 -2.67 -11.41
C ASN A 7 -17.89 -3.47 -12.54
N GLN A 8 -17.28 -3.62 -13.71
CA GLN A 8 -17.83 -4.41 -14.82
C GLN A 8 -17.61 -5.90 -14.59
N THR A 9 -16.39 -6.27 -14.20
CA THR A 9 -16.00 -7.68 -13.94
C THR A 9 -16.25 -8.11 -12.50
N CYS A 10 -16.60 -7.17 -11.61
CA CYS A 10 -16.75 -7.36 -10.17
C CYS A 10 -15.49 -7.96 -9.51
N GLN A 11 -14.32 -7.53 -9.95
CA GLN A 11 -13.03 -8.05 -9.51
C GLN A 11 -12.04 -6.93 -9.24
N TYR A 12 -11.13 -7.19 -8.31
CA TYR A 12 -9.92 -6.39 -8.20
C TYR A 12 -9.02 -6.63 -9.41
N VAL A 13 -8.31 -5.58 -9.81
CA VAL A 13 -7.38 -5.61 -10.93
C VAL A 13 -5.95 -5.73 -10.39
N ASN A 14 -5.17 -6.64 -10.98
CA ASN A 14 -3.74 -6.70 -10.68
C ASN A 14 -2.98 -5.76 -11.60
N LEU A 15 -2.29 -4.80 -11.01
CA LEU A 15 -1.45 -3.81 -11.67
C LEU A 15 0.03 -4.02 -11.29
N PRO A 16 0.94 -4.15 -12.26
CA PRO A 16 2.37 -4.31 -12.02
C PRO A 16 3.00 -3.21 -11.18
N GLU A 17 2.53 -1.97 -11.32
CA GLU A 17 2.98 -0.79 -10.57
C GLU A 17 2.68 -0.89 -9.07
N ILE A 18 1.60 -1.58 -8.70
CA ILE A 18 1.26 -1.84 -7.30
C ILE A 18 2.17 -2.94 -6.74
N GLU A 19 2.44 -4.00 -7.50
CA GLU A 19 3.34 -5.08 -7.05
C GLU A 19 4.79 -4.57 -6.83
N GLN A 20 5.24 -3.67 -7.71
CA GLN A 20 6.57 -3.06 -7.68
C GLN A 20 6.70 -1.92 -6.67
N GLY A 21 5.59 -1.29 -6.26
CA GLY A 21 5.58 -0.21 -5.27
C GLY A 21 5.88 -0.68 -3.85
N ASP A 22 5.95 0.27 -2.91
CA ASP A 22 6.22 0.00 -1.51
C ASP A 22 4.95 -0.29 -0.72
N TRP A 23 5.02 -1.34 0.10
CA TRP A 23 3.89 -1.82 0.89
C TRP A 23 4.25 -1.72 2.36
N TYR A 24 3.32 -1.23 3.16
CA TYR A 24 3.52 -1.03 4.59
C TYR A 24 2.39 -1.65 5.39
N LEU A 25 2.74 -2.23 6.53
CA LEU A 25 1.78 -2.66 7.54
C LEU A 25 1.91 -1.82 8.80
N ASP A 26 0.80 -1.40 9.37
CA ASP A 26 0.78 -0.84 10.71
C ASP A 26 0.71 -1.94 11.78
N GLN A 27 0.66 -1.53 13.05
CA GLN A 27 0.47 -2.44 14.19
C GLN A 27 -0.88 -3.17 14.18
N GLY A 28 -1.91 -2.56 13.58
CA GLY A 28 -3.23 -3.14 13.38
C GLY A 28 -3.31 -4.16 12.23
N ARG A 29 -2.20 -4.40 11.51
CA ARG A 29 -2.14 -5.20 10.28
C ARG A 29 -2.99 -4.64 9.12
N GLN A 30 -3.25 -3.34 9.15
CA GLN A 30 -3.76 -2.58 8.01
C GLN A 30 -2.66 -2.42 6.96
N LEU A 31 -3.03 -2.60 5.70
CA LEU A 31 -2.12 -2.53 4.56
C LEU A 31 -2.25 -1.18 3.86
N TYR A 32 -1.12 -0.50 3.72
CA TYR A 32 -0.93 0.73 2.98
C TYR A 32 0.01 0.44 1.81
N ILE A 33 -0.30 0.95 0.63
CA ILE A 33 0.46 0.69 -0.58
C ILE A 33 0.71 2.01 -1.30
N ILE A 34 1.98 2.31 -1.53
CA ILE A 34 2.43 3.39 -2.41
C ILE A 34 2.91 2.72 -3.70
N PRO A 35 2.14 2.78 -4.80
CA PRO A 35 2.56 2.18 -6.06
C PRO A 35 3.77 2.93 -6.63
N LEU A 36 4.46 2.29 -7.58
CA LEU A 36 5.52 2.96 -8.34
C LEU A 36 4.98 4.16 -9.15
N ASP A 37 3.74 4.03 -9.62
CA ASP A 37 3.01 5.06 -10.37
C ASP A 37 1.51 4.95 -10.05
N GLY A 38 0.81 6.09 -10.06
CA GLY A 38 -0.61 6.20 -9.72
C GLY A 38 -0.91 6.52 -8.25
N ASP A 39 -2.15 6.22 -7.83
CA ASP A 39 -2.71 6.60 -6.53
C ASP A 39 -2.37 5.58 -5.43
N SER A 40 -2.19 6.04 -4.20
CA SER A 40 -1.95 5.19 -3.03
C SER A 40 -3.20 4.41 -2.62
N TYR A 41 -3.02 3.24 -2.00
CA TYR A 41 -4.13 2.38 -1.56
C TYR A 41 -4.01 1.97 -0.11
N GLY A 42 -5.07 2.15 0.67
CA GLY A 42 -5.09 1.79 2.08
C GLY A 42 -6.37 2.27 2.77
N PRO A 43 -6.45 2.17 4.11
CA PRO A 43 -7.47 2.85 4.88
C PRO A 43 -7.43 4.37 4.66
N ASP A 44 -8.61 4.99 4.72
CA ASP A 44 -8.76 6.44 4.74
C ASP A 44 -8.58 6.92 6.20
N ASP A 45 -7.33 7.22 6.56
CA ASP A 45 -6.93 7.63 7.91
C ASP A 45 -5.72 8.59 7.90
N ASP A 46 -5.44 9.18 9.07
CA ASP A 46 -4.33 10.12 9.25
C ASP A 46 -2.96 9.50 8.90
N VAL A 47 -2.83 8.17 8.98
CA VAL A 47 -1.57 7.46 8.67
C VAL A 47 -1.34 7.47 7.16
N MET A 48 -2.38 7.25 6.35
CA MET A 48 -2.30 7.34 4.90
C MET A 48 -1.93 8.75 4.45
N ASP A 49 -2.59 9.78 5.00
CA ASP A 49 -2.29 11.18 4.67
C ASP A 49 -0.82 11.52 5.00
N ALA A 50 -0.34 11.09 6.16
CA ALA A 50 1.04 11.32 6.57
C ALA A 50 2.05 10.54 5.70
N LEU A 51 1.68 9.33 5.27
CA LEU A 51 2.49 8.49 4.38
C LEU A 51 2.65 9.15 2.99
N GLU A 52 1.55 9.60 2.39
CA GLU A 52 1.56 10.30 1.11
C GLU A 52 2.34 11.61 1.18
N ALA A 53 2.16 12.38 2.27
CA ALA A 53 2.88 13.62 2.49
C ALA A 53 4.39 13.38 2.57
N ALA A 54 4.83 12.35 3.30
CA ALA A 54 6.25 12.00 3.39
C ALA A 54 6.82 11.54 2.04
N TYR A 55 6.06 10.76 1.26
CA TYR A 55 6.49 10.30 -0.06
C TYR A 55 6.60 11.44 -1.07
N ARG A 56 5.68 12.41 -1.03
CA ARG A 56 5.69 13.58 -1.92
C ARG A 56 6.92 14.47 -1.68
N VAL A 57 7.42 14.54 -0.45
CA VAL A 57 8.54 15.40 -0.07
C VAL A 57 9.88 14.75 -0.40
N ASP A 58 10.08 13.50 0.01
CA ASP A 58 11.40 12.85 -0.05
C ASP A 58 11.53 11.81 -1.18
N GLY A 59 10.42 11.45 -1.84
CA GLY A 59 10.36 10.40 -2.87
C GLY A 59 10.57 8.97 -2.35
N LEU A 60 10.97 8.83 -1.08
CA LEU A 60 11.18 7.58 -0.38
C LEU A 60 10.91 7.77 1.11
N LEU A 61 10.20 6.83 1.73
CA LEU A 61 10.06 6.84 3.18
C LEU A 61 11.37 6.40 3.85
N SER A 62 12.03 7.33 4.55
CA SER A 62 13.17 6.97 5.41
C SER A 62 12.73 6.04 6.55
N ASP A 63 13.65 5.19 7.04
CA ASP A 63 13.38 4.29 8.17
C ASP A 63 12.85 5.05 9.40
N CYS A 64 13.41 6.24 9.67
CA CYS A 64 12.96 7.11 10.76
C CYS A 64 11.51 7.58 10.60
N ASN A 65 11.08 7.94 9.39
CA ASN A 65 9.70 8.36 9.15
C ASN A 65 8.74 7.16 9.26
N ARG A 66 9.17 5.99 8.77
CA ARG A 66 8.41 4.75 8.88
C ARG A 66 8.16 4.34 10.33
N GLU A 67 9.19 4.39 11.17
CA GLU A 67 9.07 4.08 12.60
C GLU A 67 8.16 5.08 13.34
N ARG A 68 8.22 6.38 13.00
CA ARG A 68 7.36 7.41 13.58
C ARG A 68 5.88 7.19 13.26
N LEU A 69 5.58 6.67 12.07
CA LEU A 69 4.22 6.30 11.66
C LEU A 69 3.81 4.90 12.15
N GLY A 70 4.70 4.18 12.84
CA GLY A 70 4.43 2.82 13.31
C GLY A 70 4.28 1.79 12.18
N LEU A 71 4.87 2.08 11.01
CA LEU A 71 4.77 1.26 9.82
C LEU A 71 5.94 0.28 9.70
N GLN A 72 5.69 -0.85 9.04
CA GLN A 72 6.69 -1.87 8.73
C GLN A 72 6.68 -2.13 7.23
N LEU A 73 7.85 -2.09 6.60
CA LEU A 73 7.98 -2.40 5.18
C LEU A 73 7.70 -3.88 4.95
N VAL A 74 6.78 -4.18 4.04
CA VAL A 74 6.42 -5.54 3.65
C VAL A 74 7.42 -6.05 2.63
N LEU A 75 8.03 -7.19 2.93
CA LEU A 75 8.97 -7.84 2.02
C LEU A 75 8.27 -8.28 0.73
N PRO A 76 8.93 -8.17 -0.45
CA PRO A 76 8.34 -8.57 -1.73
C PRO A 76 7.78 -10.01 -1.73
N ILE A 77 8.46 -10.94 -1.05
CA ILE A 77 8.03 -12.34 -0.95
C ILE A 77 6.71 -12.54 -0.20
N LEU A 78 6.25 -11.54 0.56
CA LEU A 78 5.00 -11.58 1.32
C LEU A 78 3.83 -10.89 0.59
N LYS A 79 4.11 -10.11 -0.46
CA LYS A 79 3.09 -9.42 -1.25
C LYS A 79 2.25 -10.44 -2.02
N ARG A 80 0.92 -10.33 -1.95
CA ARG A 80 -0.02 -11.22 -2.65
C ARG A 80 -1.17 -10.42 -3.23
N PHE A 81 -1.73 -10.95 -4.31
CA PHE A 81 -2.94 -10.45 -4.94
C PHE A 81 -3.98 -11.56 -5.10
N CYS A 82 -5.25 -11.23 -4.94
CA CYS A 82 -6.36 -12.11 -5.26
C CYS A 82 -7.50 -11.29 -5.90
N PRO A 83 -8.04 -11.69 -7.07
CA PRO A 83 -9.12 -10.95 -7.74
C PRO A 83 -10.38 -10.73 -6.89
N LYS A 84 -10.62 -11.57 -5.88
CA LYS A 84 -11.78 -11.46 -4.98
C LYS A 84 -11.52 -10.63 -3.71
N ARG A 85 -10.24 -10.41 -3.35
CA ARG A 85 -9.85 -9.79 -2.08
C ARG A 85 -9.01 -8.52 -2.26
N GLY A 86 -8.42 -8.32 -3.44
CA GLY A 86 -7.43 -7.29 -3.70
C GLY A 86 -6.05 -7.69 -3.20
N TYR A 87 -5.26 -6.69 -2.83
CA TYR A 87 -3.91 -6.86 -2.33
C TYR A 87 -3.90 -7.24 -0.85
N TYR A 88 -3.03 -8.17 -0.47
CA TYR A 88 -2.88 -8.61 0.92
C TYR A 88 -1.48 -9.15 1.19
N VAL A 89 -1.12 -9.22 2.48
CA VAL A 89 0.15 -9.79 2.94
C VAL A 89 -0.08 -11.20 3.46
N ALA A 90 0.80 -12.13 3.06
CA ALA A 90 0.77 -13.54 3.47
C ALA A 90 1.17 -13.76 4.94
#